data_AF-A0A965IYV4-F1
#
_entry.id   AF-A0A965IYV4-F1
#
_cell.length_a   1.000
_cell.length_b   1.000
_cell.length_c   1.000
_cell.angle_alpha   90.00
_cell.angle_beta   90.00
_cell.angle_gamma   90.00
#
_symmetry.space_group_name_H-M   'P 1'
#
loop_
_entity.id
_entity.type
_entity.pdbx_description
1 polymer ?
#
loop_
_entity_poly.entity_id
_entity_poly.type
_entity_poly.pdbx_seq_one_letter_code
_entity_poly.pdbx_strand_id
1 'polypeptide(L)'
;MQEVKQQNIFSIFWYIVAFFNVGFLFMLESALPEVNRDLFAFGRYALIAFLFLIAFKKKTLSLWIFSAMILGVEVGIDFPEFSKEMERFGKIFLRLVKSLVAPLIFATLVVGIAGHSNLKQVGRIGLKSILYFEIVTTLALVIGLFTRN
;
A
#
# COMPACT_ATOMS: atom_id res chain seq x y z
N MET A 1 24.26 -5.71 13.74
CA MET A 1 23.19 -4.95 13.04
C MET A 1 23.02 -5.33 11.56
N GLN A 2 24.05 -5.79 10.84
CA GLN A 2 23.93 -6.16 9.42
C GLN A 2 23.11 -7.44 9.17
N GLU A 3 23.17 -8.43 10.07
CA GLU A 3 22.42 -9.69 9.91
C GLU A 3 20.90 -9.54 9.95
N VAL A 4 20.36 -8.62 10.75
CA VAL A 4 18.92 -8.33 10.82
C VAL A 4 18.40 -7.72 9.51
N LYS A 5 19.23 -6.92 8.81
CA LYS A 5 18.85 -6.29 7.54
C LYS A 5 18.82 -7.30 6.38
N GLN A 6 19.75 -8.25 6.37
CA GLN A 6 19.84 -9.33 5.36
C GLN A 6 18.61 -10.27 5.44
N GLN A 7 18.17 -10.62 6.66
CA GLN A 7 17.01 -11.51 6.88
C GLN A 7 15.66 -10.89 6.46
N ASN A 8 15.55 -9.55 6.42
CA ASN A 8 14.33 -8.87 6.00
C ASN A 8 14.22 -8.80 4.47
N ILE A 9 15.33 -8.58 3.76
CA ILE A 9 15.37 -8.55 2.29
C ILE A 9 14.97 -9.90 1.69
N PHE A 10 15.52 -11.00 2.22
CA PHE A 10 15.18 -12.34 1.75
C PHE A 10 13.70 -12.69 2.00
N SER A 11 13.12 -12.19 3.08
CA SER A 11 11.69 -12.38 3.36
C SER A 11 10.81 -11.61 2.38
N ILE A 12 11.14 -10.34 2.10
CA ILE A 12 10.40 -9.49 1.16
C ILE A 12 10.42 -10.11 -0.24
N PHE A 13 11.56 -10.69 -0.64
CA PHE A 13 11.67 -11.41 -1.91
C PHE A 13 10.64 -12.55 -2.02
N TRP A 14 10.53 -13.41 -1.01
CA TRP A 14 9.53 -14.48 -0.99
C TRP A 14 8.07 -13.95 -1.01
N TYR A 15 7.80 -12.81 -0.38
CA TYR A 15 6.48 -12.16 -0.44
C TYR A 15 6.13 -11.65 -1.83
N ILE A 16 7.08 -10.99 -2.49
CA ILE A 16 6.90 -10.52 -3.87
C ILE A 16 6.65 -11.72 -4.78
N VAL A 17 7.48 -12.75 -4.68
CA VAL A 17 7.32 -13.99 -5.46
C VAL A 17 5.93 -14.60 -5.21
N ALA A 18 5.49 -14.73 -3.97
CA ALA A 18 4.18 -15.28 -3.65
C ALA A 18 3.02 -14.40 -4.17
N PHE A 19 3.13 -13.07 -4.10
CA PHE A 19 2.14 -12.16 -4.69
C PHE A 19 2.03 -12.34 -6.21
N PHE A 20 3.18 -12.40 -6.90
CA PHE A 20 3.21 -12.68 -8.34
C PHE A 20 2.64 -14.07 -8.67
N ASN A 21 2.88 -15.08 -7.83
CA ASN A 21 2.31 -16.43 -8.04
C ASN A 21 0.79 -16.46 -7.82
N VAL A 22 0.28 -15.76 -6.82
CA VAL A 22 -1.18 -15.61 -6.59
C VAL A 22 -1.83 -14.91 -7.79
N GLY A 23 -1.26 -13.78 -8.23
CA GLY A 23 -1.75 -13.07 -9.41
C GLY A 23 -1.62 -13.88 -10.70
N PHE A 24 -0.55 -14.67 -10.85
CA PHE A 24 -0.36 -15.55 -12.00
C PHE A 24 -1.37 -16.70 -12.02
N LEU A 25 -1.67 -17.31 -10.87
CA LEU A 25 -2.71 -18.34 -10.78
C LEU A 25 -4.10 -17.78 -11.09
N PHE A 26 -4.40 -16.55 -10.67
CA PHE A 26 -5.64 -15.86 -11.04
C PHE A 26 -5.72 -15.57 -12.55
N MET A 27 -4.61 -15.14 -13.15
CA MET A 27 -4.51 -14.95 -14.60
C MET A 27 -4.68 -16.29 -15.35
N LEU A 28 -4.15 -17.39 -14.81
CA LEU A 28 -4.25 -18.71 -15.41
C LEU A 28 -5.69 -19.28 -15.30
N GLU A 29 -6.35 -19.07 -14.15
CA GLU A 29 -7.74 -19.44 -13.91
C GLU A 29 -8.69 -18.68 -14.84
N SER A 30 -8.44 -17.39 -15.10
CA SER A 30 -9.21 -16.60 -16.07
C SER A 30 -8.91 -16.95 -17.53
N ALA A 31 -7.70 -17.45 -17.85
CA ALA A 31 -7.29 -17.82 -19.20
C ALA A 31 -7.72 -19.26 -19.62
N LEU A 32 -8.01 -20.16 -18.67
CA LEU A 32 -8.39 -21.56 -18.95
C LEU A 32 -9.72 -21.93 -18.26
N PRO A 33 -10.88 -21.55 -18.83
CA PRO A 33 -12.20 -21.75 -18.21
C PRO A 33 -12.64 -23.22 -18.08
N GLU A 34 -12.00 -24.13 -18.82
CA GLU A 34 -12.36 -25.56 -18.90
C GLU A 34 -11.71 -26.43 -17.80
N VAL A 35 -10.79 -25.87 -17.02
CA VAL A 35 -10.12 -26.61 -15.95
C VAL A 35 -10.92 -26.50 -14.65
N ASN A 36 -10.87 -27.56 -13.83
CA ASN A 36 -11.64 -27.68 -12.59
C ASN A 36 -11.35 -26.51 -11.62
N ARG A 37 -12.37 -25.65 -11.39
CA ARG A 37 -12.28 -24.44 -10.57
C ARG A 37 -11.89 -24.74 -9.12
N ASP A 38 -12.27 -25.91 -8.60
CA ASP A 38 -11.98 -26.30 -7.22
C ASP A 38 -10.48 -26.52 -6.98
N LEU A 39 -9.74 -26.97 -8.01
CA LEU A 39 -8.30 -27.20 -7.91
C LEU A 39 -7.53 -25.87 -7.86
N PHE A 40 -7.93 -24.89 -8.67
CA PHE A 40 -7.36 -23.55 -8.65
C PHE A 40 -7.69 -22.79 -7.38
N ALA A 41 -8.93 -22.89 -6.88
CA ALA A 41 -9.33 -22.34 -5.60
C ALA A 41 -8.50 -22.94 -4.44
N PHE A 42 -8.28 -24.25 -4.42
CA PHE A 42 -7.44 -24.90 -3.41
C PHE A 42 -5.99 -24.42 -3.46
N GLY A 43 -5.42 -24.28 -4.67
CA GLY A 43 -4.07 -23.73 -4.86
C GLY A 43 -3.92 -22.29 -4.36
N ARG A 44 -4.94 -21.45 -4.62
CA ARG A 44 -4.98 -20.05 -4.17
C ARG A 44 -5.05 -19.95 -2.65
N TYR A 45 -5.97 -20.68 -2.02
CA TYR A 45 -6.09 -20.71 -0.56
C TYR A 45 -4.85 -21.31 0.13
N ALA A 46 -4.20 -22.30 -0.48
CA ALA A 46 -2.94 -22.86 0.04
C ALA A 46 -1.78 -21.84 0.03
N LEU A 47 -1.65 -21.06 -1.05
CA LEU A 47 -0.64 -19.98 -1.11
C LEU A 47 -0.94 -18.84 -0.15
N ILE A 48 -2.21 -18.48 0.03
CA ILE A 48 -2.65 -17.49 1.01
C ILE A 48 -2.34 -17.97 2.43
N ALA A 49 -2.65 -19.23 2.76
CA ALA A 49 -2.32 -19.83 4.05
C ALA A 49 -0.80 -19.82 4.28
N PHE A 50 -0.01 -20.12 3.26
CA PHE A 50 1.45 -20.05 3.32
C PHE A 50 1.95 -18.61 3.59
N LEU A 51 1.41 -17.61 2.88
CA LEU A 51 1.71 -16.19 3.09
C LEU A 51 1.36 -15.71 4.51
N PHE A 52 0.20 -16.14 5.01
CA PHE A 52 -0.28 -15.80 6.34
C PHE A 52 0.58 -16.43 7.44
N LEU A 53 1.03 -17.68 7.26
CA LEU A 53 1.95 -18.34 8.18
C LEU A 53 3.32 -17.64 8.24
N ILE A 54 3.83 -17.17 7.09
CA ILE A 54 5.06 -16.37 7.06
C ILE A 54 4.83 -15.03 7.78
N ALA A 55 3.66 -14.41 7.64
CA ALA A 55 3.33 -13.12 8.27
C ALA A 55 3.26 -13.26 9.79
N PHE A 56 2.71 -14.38 10.27
CA PHE A 56 2.66 -14.71 11.69
C PHE A 56 4.05 -15.00 12.27
N LYS A 57 4.94 -15.63 11.50
CA LYS A 57 6.33 -15.86 11.94
C LYS A 57 7.17 -14.59 11.99
N LYS A 58 6.86 -13.55 11.19
CA LYS A 58 7.61 -12.28 11.17
C LYS A 58 6.76 -11.09 11.64
N LYS A 59 7.06 -10.57 12.83
CA LYS A 59 6.34 -9.43 13.46
C LYS A 59 6.72 -8.04 12.91
N THR A 60 6.95 -7.92 11.60
CA THR A 60 7.23 -6.60 10.99
C THR A 60 5.95 -5.99 10.43
N LEU A 61 5.69 -4.72 10.76
CA LEU A 61 4.44 -4.04 10.39
C LEU A 61 4.24 -3.96 8.86
N SER A 62 5.31 -3.73 8.10
CA SER A 62 5.23 -3.68 6.64
C SER A 62 4.71 -4.97 6.02
N LEU A 63 5.17 -6.14 6.50
CA LEU A 63 4.70 -7.44 5.99
C LEU A 63 3.22 -7.69 6.30
N TRP A 64 2.76 -7.21 7.45
CA TRP A 64 1.34 -7.29 7.81
C TRP A 64 0.48 -6.41 6.91
N ILE A 65 0.91 -5.19 6.59
CA ILE A 65 0.20 -4.30 5.67
C ILE A 65 0.12 -4.93 4.27
N PHE A 66 1.23 -5.44 3.74
CA PHE A 66 1.24 -6.10 2.43
C PHE A 66 0.35 -7.35 2.41
N SER A 67 0.43 -8.19 3.45
CA SER A 67 -0.39 -9.40 3.55
C SER A 67 -1.88 -9.07 3.64
N ALA A 68 -2.25 -8.05 4.43
CA ALA A 68 -3.63 -7.57 4.55
C ALA A 68 -4.17 -6.98 3.24
N MET A 69 -3.31 -6.30 2.45
CA MET A 69 -3.69 -5.79 1.13
C MET A 69 -4.03 -6.91 0.16
N ILE A 70 -3.21 -7.97 0.11
CA ILE A 70 -3.46 -9.14 -0.74
C ILE A 70 -4.75 -9.84 -0.31
N LEU A 71 -4.88 -10.14 0.98
CA LEU A 71 -6.10 -10.75 1.55
C LEU A 71 -7.35 -9.92 1.26
N GLY A 72 -7.26 -8.59 1.35
CA GLY A 72 -8.37 -7.70 1.06
C GLY A 72 -8.83 -7.75 -0.40
N VAL A 73 -7.89 -7.86 -1.35
CA VAL A 73 -8.23 -8.01 -2.78
C VAL A 73 -8.92 -9.36 -3.03
N GLU A 74 -8.38 -10.44 -2.48
CA GLU A 74 -8.94 -11.79 -2.63
C GLU A 74 -10.35 -11.90 -2.04
N VAL A 75 -10.56 -11.41 -0.81
CA VAL A 75 -11.88 -11.36 -0.18
C VAL A 75 -12.85 -10.47 -0.99
N GLY A 76 -12.34 -9.38 -1.56
CA GLY A 76 -13.07 -8.48 -2.45
C GLY A 76 -13.67 -9.17 -3.67
N ILE A 77 -12.94 -10.12 -4.25
CA ILE A 77 -13.33 -10.86 -5.45
C ILE A 77 -14.19 -12.07 -5.08
N ASP A 78 -13.77 -12.86 -4.09
CA ASP A 78 -14.42 -14.12 -3.72
C ASP A 78 -15.76 -13.91 -3.00
N PHE A 79 -15.85 -12.87 -2.15
CA PHE A 79 -17.02 -12.60 -1.31
C PHE A 79 -17.44 -11.12 -1.41
N PRO A 80 -18.07 -10.70 -2.53
CA PRO A 80 -18.39 -9.29 -2.76
C PRO A 80 -19.42 -8.74 -1.76
N GLU A 81 -20.40 -9.53 -1.32
CA GLU A 81 -21.38 -9.09 -0.32
C GLU A 81 -20.76 -8.88 1.07
N PHE A 82 -19.90 -9.80 1.51
CA PHE A 82 -19.15 -9.64 2.77
C PHE A 82 -18.19 -8.45 2.72
N SER A 83 -17.58 -8.21 1.56
CA SER A 83 -16.66 -7.09 1.34
C SER A 83 -17.34 -5.72 1.44
N LYS A 84 -18.61 -5.61 1.05
CA LYS A 84 -19.40 -4.38 1.23
C LYS A 84 -19.59 -4.04 2.71
N GLU A 85 -19.78 -5.03 3.56
CA GLU A 85 -19.88 -4.80 5.01
C GLU A 85 -18.53 -4.37 5.60
N MET A 86 -17.43 -4.94 5.11
CA MET A 86 -16.06 -4.58 5.51
C MET A 86 -15.70 -3.13 5.18
N GLU A 87 -16.34 -2.50 4.19
CA GLU A 87 -16.15 -1.08 3.85
C GLU A 87 -16.33 -0.17 5.08
N ARG A 88 -17.23 -0.53 6.01
CA ARG A 88 -17.44 0.24 7.25
C ARG A 88 -16.15 0.37 8.06
N PHE A 89 -15.37 -0.71 8.19
CA PHE A 89 -14.10 -0.69 8.92
C PHE A 89 -13.06 0.17 8.20
N GLY A 90 -13.01 0.09 6.87
CA GLY A 90 -12.17 0.96 6.05
C GLY A 90 -12.49 2.44 6.26
N LYS A 91 -13.79 2.80 6.27
CA LYS A 91 -14.25 4.17 6.55
C LYS A 91 -13.87 4.64 7.95
N ILE A 92 -13.99 3.77 8.97
CA ILE A 92 -13.56 4.10 10.35
C ILE A 92 -12.05 4.35 10.39
N PHE A 93 -11.25 3.47 9.80
CA PHE A 93 -9.80 3.62 9.71
C PHE A 93 -9.40 4.96 9.06
N LEU A 94 -10.01 5.29 7.91
CA LEU A 94 -9.76 6.56 7.22
C LEU A 94 -10.16 7.78 8.06
N ARG A 95 -11.24 7.70 8.84
CA ARG A 95 -11.63 8.79 9.77
C ARG A 95 -10.61 8.97 10.88
N LEU A 96 -10.07 7.88 11.43
CA LEU A 96 -9.01 7.92 12.45
C LEU A 96 -7.72 8.52 11.90
N VAL A 97 -7.31 8.16 10.69
CA VAL A 97 -6.14 8.78 10.05
C VAL A 97 -6.41 10.26 9.79
N LYS A 98 -7.57 10.60 9.22
CA LYS A 98 -7.93 11.99 8.86
C LYS A 98 -8.00 12.92 10.08
N SER A 99 -8.44 12.44 11.25
CA SER A 99 -8.47 13.26 12.47
C SER A 99 -7.08 13.63 12.97
N LEU A 100 -6.05 12.82 12.68
CA LEU A 100 -4.66 13.09 13.03
C LEU A 100 -3.97 14.05 12.05
N VAL A 101 -4.41 14.11 10.79
CA VAL A 101 -3.75 14.91 9.74
C VAL A 101 -3.72 16.40 10.08
N ALA A 102 -4.86 16.97 10.50
CA ALA A 102 -4.96 18.41 10.79
C ALA A 102 -4.02 18.87 11.94
N PRO A 103 -4.03 18.26 13.14
CA PRO A 103 -3.12 18.67 14.22
C PRO A 103 -1.65 18.40 13.88
N LEU A 104 -1.36 17.32 13.14
CA LEU A 104 0.00 16.99 12.73
C LEU A 104 0.57 18.04 11.76
N ILE A 105 -0.21 18.46 10.76
CA ILE A 105 0.21 19.52 9.82
C ILE A 105 0.42 20.84 10.56
N PHE A 106 -0.50 21.22 11.45
CA PHE A 106 -0.35 22.46 12.22
C PHE A 106 0.93 22.43 13.09
N ALA A 107 1.14 21.36 13.85
CA ALA A 107 2.31 21.21 14.71
C ALA A 107 3.62 21.25 13.90
N THR A 108 3.68 20.54 12.77
CA THR A 108 4.87 20.54 11.91
C THR A 108 5.15 21.90 11.27
N LEU A 109 4.11 22.65 10.87
CA LEU A 109 4.28 24.02 10.37
C LEU A 109 4.77 24.98 11.47
N VAL A 110 4.18 24.92 12.67
CA VAL A 110 4.60 25.77 13.81
C VAL A 110 6.05 25.47 14.19
N VAL A 111 6.41 24.20 14.38
CA VAL A 111 7.78 23.80 14.69
C VAL A 111 8.74 24.17 13.56
N GLY A 112 8.31 24.02 12.29
CA GLY A 112 9.10 24.40 11.13
C GLY A 112 9.39 25.90 11.04
N ILE A 113 8.43 26.76 11.39
CA ILE A 113 8.63 28.21 11.40
C ILE A 113 9.42 28.64 12.64
N ALA A 114 9.08 28.12 13.82
CA ALA A 114 9.71 28.48 15.09
C ALA A 114 11.18 28.01 15.19
N GLY A 115 11.55 26.93 14.49
CA GLY A 115 12.92 26.40 14.45
C GLY A 115 13.90 27.27 13.65
N HIS A 116 13.43 28.28 12.92
CA HIS A 116 14.26 29.18 12.13
C HIS A 116 14.18 30.62 12.65
N SER A 117 15.31 31.19 13.04
CA SER A 117 15.39 32.59 13.51
C SER A 117 15.18 33.62 12.39
N ASN A 118 15.31 33.22 11.11
CA ASN A 118 15.21 34.11 9.96
C ASN A 118 13.99 33.79 9.10
N LEU A 119 12.93 34.59 9.24
CA LEU A 119 11.70 34.47 8.47
C LEU A 119 11.92 34.59 6.94
N LYS A 120 12.93 35.33 6.47
CA LYS A 120 13.26 35.42 5.03
C LYS A 120 13.75 34.07 4.48
N GLN A 121 14.42 33.27 5.31
CA GLN A 121 14.88 31.94 4.90
C GLN A 121 13.69 30.98 4.77
N VAL A 122 12.77 30.99 5.73
CA VAL A 122 11.53 30.21 5.69
C VAL A 122 10.69 30.56 4.45
N GLY A 123 10.53 31.86 4.16
CA GLY A 123 9.82 32.32 2.96
C GLY A 123 10.46 31.83 1.64
N ARG A 124 11.79 31.81 1.56
CA ARG A 124 12.51 31.28 0.39
C ARG A 124 12.31 29.77 0.22
N ILE A 125 12.30 29.01 1.30
CA ILE A 125 12.04 27.57 1.27
C ILE A 125 10.59 27.33 0.84
N GLY A 126 9.63 28.07 1.41
CA GLY A 126 8.22 27.99 1.01
C GLY A 126 8.00 28.28 -0.48
N LEU A 127 8.63 29.33 -1.01
CA LEU A 127 8.54 29.66 -2.44
C LEU A 127 9.11 28.55 -3.33
N LYS A 128 10.26 27.97 -2.95
CA LYS A 128 10.84 26.83 -3.66
C LYS A 128 9.92 25.61 -3.62
N SER A 129 9.26 25.36 -2.48
CA SER A 129 8.29 24.26 -2.34
C SER A 129 7.06 24.46 -3.22
N ILE A 130 6.52 25.69 -3.31
CA ILE A 130 5.39 26.00 -4.18
C ILE A 130 5.77 25.79 -5.65
N LEU A 131 6.92 26.32 -6.08
CA LEU A 131 7.39 26.14 -7.44
C LEU A 131 7.63 24.66 -7.77
N TYR A 132 8.20 23.90 -6.83
CA TYR A 132 8.37 22.45 -6.97
C TYR A 132 7.03 21.71 -7.06
N PHE A 133 6.07 22.06 -6.20
CA PHE A 133 4.73 21.47 -6.21
C PHE A 133 4.06 21.69 -7.57
N GLU A 134 4.06 22.91 -8.08
CA GLU A 134 3.43 23.26 -9.36
C GLU A 134 4.05 22.51 -10.54
N ILE A 135 5.38 22.41 -10.58
CA ILE A 135 6.08 21.67 -11.65
C ILE A 135 5.72 20.18 -11.60
N VAL A 136 5.76 19.58 -10.40
CA VAL A 136 5.49 18.15 -10.24
C VAL A 136 4.03 17.82 -10.53
N THR A 137 3.07 18.63 -10.09
CA THR A 137 1.65 18.40 -10.40
C THR A 137 1.36 18.61 -11.88
N THR A 138 1.95 19.63 -12.51
CA THR A 138 1.81 19.85 -13.97
C THR A 138 2.37 18.66 -14.75
N LEU A 139 3.56 18.17 -14.41
CA LEU A 139 4.13 16.98 -15.04
C LEU A 139 3.25 15.74 -14.83
N ALA A 140 2.73 15.53 -13.62
CA ALA A 140 1.82 14.44 -13.32
C ALA A 140 0.53 14.52 -14.15
N LEU A 141 -0.04 15.73 -14.32
CA LEU A 141 -1.21 15.97 -15.17
C LEU A 141 -0.92 15.71 -16.65
N VAL A 142 0.22 16.18 -17.16
CA VAL A 142 0.64 15.95 -18.55
C VAL A 142 0.83 14.45 -18.82
N ILE A 143 1.53 13.73 -17.95
CA ILE A 143 1.73 12.28 -18.08
C ILE A 143 0.38 11.53 -18.02
N GLY A 144 -0.51 11.93 -17.10
CA GLY A 144 -1.84 11.35 -16.99
C GLY A 144 -2.69 11.56 -18.24
N LEU A 145 -2.62 12.77 -18.83
CA LEU A 145 -3.32 13.09 -20.07
C LEU A 145 -2.76 12.31 -21.27
N PHE A 146 -1.43 12.22 -21.38
CA PHE A 146 -0.78 11.43 -22.43
C PHE A 146 -1.09 9.94 -22.32
N THR A 147 -1.09 9.36 -21.12
CA THR A 147 -1.40 7.93 -20.93
C THR A 147 -2.84 7.58 -21.31
N ARG A 148 -3.78 8.53 -21.17
CA ARG A 148 -5.19 8.32 -21.54
C ARG A 148 -5.41 8.21 -23.06
N ASN A 149 -4.61 8.92 -23.86
CA ASN A 149 -4.80 9.07 -25.30
C ASN A 149 -3.89 8.13 -26.10
#